data_AF-A0A7C5MLD0-F1
#
_entry.id   AF-A0A7C5MLD0-F1
#
_cell.length_a   1.000
_cell.length_b   1.000
_cell.length_c   1.000
_cell.angle_alpha   90.00
_cell.angle_beta   90.00
_cell.angle_gamma   90.00
#
_symmetry.space_group_name_H-M   'P 1'
#
loop_
_entity.id
_entity.type
_entity.pdbx_description
1 polymer ?
#
loop_
_entity_poly.entity_id
_entity_poly.type
_entity_poly.pdbx_seq_one_letter_code
_entity_poly.pdbx_strand_id
1 'polypeptide(L)'
;MRLPKRWNNHNWYLFLLLWGSLFSCGQPEPIYFPATEREVEVFSTELGIAYNQRSLQFFKERCDHRRFTWRSYKGAFSGSDLDETTQHVKEGFTFLQFFMGNSYQPDFPYIYMLPIAREDSNYYVFFRRNNASGGYQYVKARIERREDGVDSRTVLTDFFTFSAGQWGSEIMYDYTSIIAVGPLEEQKFNSQLDDQVTSVAALYESGEIEAAEREMKKLPTAATHTLNFWNRRLTALLGADSTLFEQGFQAFREMYPENSALLLWELHRAIYYSKFVEGLQALKQLEERIGTLDGNICYLRSNFWYALDNMYKAREWGERAVEIEPDYHAFQVDLLHVYLQFEAYEKAVNVLNKLRYLGYDFTQLELDGFPEFMASKEYLAWDLVNSDARPKVIQETDLLDQFVDEANELAQQALQ
;
A
#
# COMPACT_ATOMS: atom_id res chain seq x y z
N MET A 1 31.39 -5.27 -77.81
CA MET A 1 31.88 -6.19 -76.75
C MET A 1 30.66 -6.76 -76.03
N ARG A 2 30.56 -8.09 -76.01
CA ARG A 2 29.43 -8.85 -75.47
C ARG A 2 29.58 -8.96 -73.95
N LEU A 3 28.54 -8.56 -73.21
CA LEU A 3 28.45 -8.82 -71.76
C LEU A 3 28.33 -10.34 -71.52
N PRO A 4 28.99 -10.89 -70.48
CA PRO A 4 28.92 -12.32 -70.22
C PRO A 4 27.53 -12.72 -69.72
N LYS A 5 26.88 -13.60 -70.48
CA LYS A 5 25.75 -14.42 -70.05
C LYS A 5 26.22 -15.39 -68.96
N ARG A 6 25.83 -15.10 -67.71
CA ARG A 6 25.47 -16.02 -66.61
C ARG A 6 25.75 -15.32 -65.28
N TRP A 7 24.85 -14.41 -64.91
CA TRP A 7 24.59 -14.15 -63.51
C TRP A 7 23.65 -15.25 -63.03
N ASN A 8 24.18 -16.20 -62.28
CA ASN A 8 23.40 -17.30 -61.69
C ASN A 8 22.34 -16.72 -60.74
N ASN A 9 21.10 -17.19 -60.88
CA ASN A 9 19.97 -16.87 -60.00
C ASN A 9 20.25 -17.20 -58.51
N HIS A 10 21.34 -17.89 -58.17
CA HIS A 10 21.72 -18.21 -56.79
C HIS A 10 22.28 -17.01 -55.99
N ASN A 11 22.87 -15.98 -56.63
CA ASN A 11 23.39 -14.83 -55.89
C ASN A 11 22.29 -13.85 -55.44
N TRP A 12 21.17 -13.79 -56.16
CA TRP A 12 20.01 -12.99 -55.75
C TRP A 12 19.27 -13.59 -54.55
N TYR A 13 19.17 -14.92 -54.48
CA TYR A 13 18.58 -15.62 -53.33
C TYR A 13 19.42 -15.47 -52.06
N LEU A 14 20.76 -15.54 -52.16
CA LEU A 14 21.64 -15.29 -51.01
C LEU A 14 21.60 -13.82 -50.55
N PHE A 15 21.49 -12.87 -51.48
CA PHE A 15 21.35 -11.45 -51.13
C PHE A 15 19.98 -11.14 -50.52
N LEU A 16 18.89 -11.76 -51.02
CA LEU A 16 17.53 -11.63 -50.46
C LEU A 16 17.34 -12.39 -49.15
N LEU A 17 18.05 -13.51 -48.93
CA LEU A 17 18.06 -14.22 -47.64
C LEU A 17 18.86 -13.44 -46.59
N LEU A 18 20.00 -12.85 -46.97
CA LEU A 18 20.76 -11.97 -46.08
C LEU A 18 20.04 -10.65 -45.80
N TRP A 19 19.44 -9.99 -46.81
CA TRP A 19 18.59 -8.81 -46.61
C TRP A 19 17.32 -9.15 -45.82
N GLY A 20 16.63 -10.24 -46.15
CA GLY A 20 15.45 -10.70 -45.41
C GLY A 20 15.76 -11.03 -43.95
N SER A 21 16.94 -11.59 -43.66
CA SER A 21 17.39 -11.83 -42.29
C SER A 21 17.84 -10.57 -41.53
N LEU A 22 18.26 -9.52 -42.24
CA LEU A 22 18.65 -8.23 -41.64
C LEU A 22 17.45 -7.31 -41.39
N PHE A 23 16.35 -7.47 -42.16
CA PHE A 23 15.10 -6.71 -41.98
C PHE A 23 14.00 -7.48 -41.23
N SER A 24 14.22 -8.77 -40.93
CA SER A 24 13.41 -9.54 -39.98
C SER A 24 14.03 -9.58 -38.58
N CYS A 25 15.03 -8.75 -38.30
CA CYS A 25 15.42 -8.45 -36.93
C CYS A 25 14.28 -7.62 -36.33
N GLY A 26 13.39 -8.27 -35.56
CA GLY A 26 12.53 -7.58 -34.62
C GLY A 26 13.36 -6.57 -33.82
N GLN A 27 12.72 -5.51 -33.33
CA GLN A 27 13.41 -4.54 -32.48
C GLN A 27 14.18 -5.30 -31.40
N PRO A 28 15.47 -4.97 -31.17
CA PRO A 28 16.28 -5.69 -30.20
C PRO A 28 15.57 -5.68 -28.85
N GLU A 29 15.54 -6.85 -28.20
CA GLU A 29 14.93 -7.01 -26.89
C GLU A 29 15.49 -5.96 -25.92
N PRO A 30 14.63 -5.28 -25.14
CA PRO A 30 15.10 -4.30 -24.17
C PRO A 30 16.07 -4.94 -23.20
N ILE A 31 17.19 -4.27 -22.95
CA ILE A 31 18.21 -4.68 -21.98
C ILE A 31 17.95 -3.93 -20.68
N TYR A 32 18.02 -4.63 -19.56
CA TYR A 32 17.79 -4.08 -18.24
C TYR A 32 19.08 -4.05 -17.45
N PHE A 33 19.39 -2.89 -16.89
CA PHE A 33 20.51 -2.68 -15.99
C PHE A 33 20.00 -2.23 -14.61
N PRO A 34 20.75 -2.51 -13.55
CA PRO A 34 20.56 -1.79 -12.29
C PRO A 34 20.58 -0.28 -12.54
N ALA A 35 19.57 0.42 -12.03
CA ALA A 35 19.57 1.88 -12.01
C ALA A 35 20.63 2.37 -11.00
N THR A 36 21.26 3.50 -11.29
CA THR A 36 22.15 4.18 -10.34
C THR A 36 21.34 4.84 -9.22
N GLU A 37 21.98 5.11 -8.08
CA GLU A 37 21.34 5.81 -6.94
C GLU A 37 20.66 7.11 -7.37
N ARG A 38 21.37 7.93 -8.16
CA ARG A 38 20.84 9.18 -8.70
C ARG A 38 19.62 8.98 -9.62
N GLU A 39 19.62 7.95 -10.45
CA GLU A 39 18.45 7.65 -11.29
C GLU A 39 17.25 7.22 -10.45
N VAL A 40 17.50 6.50 -9.35
CA VAL A 40 16.46 6.10 -8.40
C VAL A 40 15.95 7.29 -7.58
N GLU A 41 16.81 8.25 -7.20
CA GLU A 41 16.40 9.52 -6.57
C GLU A 41 15.46 10.34 -7.44
N VAL A 42 15.82 10.50 -8.71
CA VAL A 42 14.99 11.22 -9.67
C VAL A 42 13.67 10.49 -9.87
N PHE A 43 13.70 9.18 -10.10
CA PHE A 43 12.48 8.38 -10.27
C PHE A 43 11.60 8.39 -9.02
N SER A 44 12.19 8.33 -7.81
CA SER A 44 11.46 8.39 -6.54
C SER A 44 10.69 9.70 -6.40
N THR A 45 11.34 10.81 -6.74
CA THR A 45 10.70 12.14 -6.75
C THR A 45 9.56 12.21 -7.77
N GLU A 46 9.79 11.72 -8.99
CA GLU A 46 8.76 11.65 -10.04
C GLU A 46 7.57 10.78 -9.62
N LEU A 47 7.83 9.61 -9.02
CA LEU A 47 6.81 8.68 -8.52
C LEU A 47 5.98 9.33 -7.40
N GLY A 48 6.63 10.01 -6.44
CA GLY A 48 5.98 10.77 -5.38
C GLY A 48 5.00 11.81 -5.92
N ILE A 49 5.47 12.64 -6.86
CA ILE A 49 4.65 13.66 -7.52
C ILE A 49 3.52 13.00 -8.32
N ALA A 50 3.84 12.01 -9.14
CA ALA A 50 2.87 11.32 -9.99
C ALA A 50 1.76 10.64 -9.20
N TYR A 51 2.10 9.99 -8.08
CA TYR A 51 1.12 9.35 -7.21
C TYR A 51 0.18 10.39 -6.58
N ASN A 52 0.74 11.44 -5.96
CA ASN A 52 -0.03 12.47 -5.29
C ASN A 52 -0.86 13.32 -6.26
N GLN A 53 -0.41 13.49 -7.50
CA GLN A 53 -1.15 14.17 -8.58
C GLN A 53 -2.03 13.23 -9.41
N ARG A 54 -2.04 11.93 -9.12
CA ARG A 54 -2.83 10.92 -9.85
C ARG A 54 -2.50 10.88 -11.35
N SER A 55 -1.22 10.98 -11.71
CA SER A 55 -0.75 11.01 -13.09
C SER A 55 -0.86 9.65 -13.76
N LEU A 56 -1.98 9.42 -14.46
CA LEU A 56 -2.20 8.22 -15.27
C LEU A 56 -1.09 8.01 -16.30
N GLN A 57 -0.58 9.11 -16.87
CA GLN A 57 0.45 9.07 -17.90
C GLN A 57 1.76 8.51 -17.36
N PHE A 58 2.15 8.92 -16.15
CA PHE A 58 3.35 8.40 -15.49
C PHE A 58 3.28 6.87 -15.36
N PHE A 59 2.18 6.32 -14.81
CA PHE A 59 2.06 4.87 -14.63
C PHE A 59 1.99 4.10 -15.96
N LYS A 60 1.54 4.73 -17.05
CA LYS A 60 1.57 4.13 -18.40
C LYS A 60 2.95 4.12 -19.02
N GLU A 61 3.75 5.17 -18.82
CA GLU A 61 5.05 5.34 -19.49
C GLU A 61 6.21 4.76 -18.68
N ARG A 62 6.13 4.87 -17.36
CA ARG A 62 7.23 4.65 -16.41
C ARG A 62 7.14 3.31 -15.68
N CYS A 63 6.03 2.58 -15.83
CA CYS A 63 5.92 1.19 -15.34
C CYS A 63 6.03 0.21 -16.51
N ASP A 64 6.92 -0.77 -16.37
CA ASP A 64 7.19 -1.75 -17.41
C ASP A 64 6.45 -3.06 -17.14
N HIS A 65 5.22 -3.16 -17.66
CA HIS A 65 4.43 -4.38 -17.58
C HIS A 65 5.08 -5.56 -18.28
N ARG A 66 5.88 -5.33 -19.33
CA ARG A 66 6.50 -6.43 -20.07
C ARG A 66 7.59 -7.09 -19.23
N ARG A 67 8.42 -6.28 -18.56
CA ARG A 67 9.42 -6.77 -17.61
C ARG A 67 8.77 -7.44 -16.41
N PHE A 68 7.69 -6.88 -15.89
CA PHE A 68 6.89 -7.48 -14.83
C PHE A 68 6.36 -8.87 -15.24
N THR A 69 5.70 -8.98 -16.40
CA THR A 69 5.20 -10.25 -16.93
C THR A 69 6.31 -11.27 -17.11
N TRP A 70 7.46 -10.87 -17.66
CA TRP A 70 8.62 -11.75 -17.80
C TRP A 70 9.05 -12.33 -16.44
N ARG A 71 9.06 -11.51 -15.38
CA ARG A 71 9.33 -11.99 -14.01
C ARG A 71 8.22 -12.90 -13.49
N SER A 72 6.96 -12.56 -13.73
CA SER A 72 5.78 -13.33 -13.29
C SER A 72 5.74 -14.74 -13.87
N TYR A 73 6.40 -14.97 -15.00
CA TYR A 73 6.52 -16.29 -15.63
C TYR A 73 7.96 -16.82 -15.61
N LYS A 74 8.83 -16.27 -14.75
CA LYS A 74 10.23 -16.68 -14.56
C LYS A 74 11.03 -16.78 -15.87
N GLY A 75 10.72 -15.91 -16.82
CA GLY A 75 11.34 -15.84 -18.12
C GLY A 75 11.00 -16.96 -19.09
N ALA A 76 9.90 -17.69 -18.86
CA ALA A 76 9.43 -18.75 -19.77
C ALA A 76 9.02 -18.23 -21.16
N PHE A 77 8.63 -16.95 -21.26
CA PHE A 77 8.22 -16.34 -22.53
C PHE A 77 9.24 -15.32 -23.03
N SER A 78 9.32 -15.16 -24.36
CA SER A 78 10.15 -14.16 -25.04
C SER A 78 9.48 -13.69 -26.33
N GLY A 79 9.95 -12.58 -26.93
CA GLY A 79 9.43 -12.09 -28.20
C GLY A 79 7.91 -11.86 -28.19
N SER A 80 7.22 -12.34 -29.23
CA SER A 80 5.78 -12.17 -29.42
C SER A 80 4.93 -12.81 -28.33
N ASP A 81 5.35 -13.96 -27.80
CA ASP A 81 4.58 -14.70 -26.81
C ASP A 81 4.56 -13.95 -25.47
N LEU A 82 5.67 -13.28 -25.15
CA LEU A 82 5.75 -12.38 -24.00
C LEU A 82 4.87 -11.15 -24.20
N ASP A 83 4.79 -10.60 -25.42
CA ASP A 83 3.96 -9.44 -25.71
C ASP A 83 2.47 -9.78 -25.59
N GLU A 84 2.04 -10.93 -26.13
CA GLU A 84 0.68 -11.43 -26.00
C GLU A 84 0.32 -11.71 -24.54
N THR A 85 1.20 -12.40 -23.81
CA THR A 85 1.00 -12.67 -22.37
C THR A 85 0.93 -11.36 -21.58
N THR A 86 1.76 -10.36 -21.93
CA THR A 86 1.73 -9.05 -21.28
C THR A 86 0.41 -8.34 -21.51
N GLN A 87 -0.19 -8.48 -22.69
CA GLN A 87 -1.51 -7.92 -22.97
C GLN A 87 -2.59 -8.58 -22.09
N HIS A 88 -2.56 -9.90 -21.92
CA HIS A 88 -3.48 -10.61 -21.03
C HIS A 88 -3.28 -10.20 -19.56
N VAL A 89 -2.03 -10.08 -19.09
CA VAL A 89 -1.75 -9.59 -17.73
C VAL A 89 -2.35 -8.19 -17.52
N LYS A 90 -2.27 -7.31 -18.52
CA LYS A 90 -2.85 -5.95 -18.45
C LYS A 90 -4.38 -5.92 -18.33
N GLU A 91 -5.09 -6.97 -18.75
CA GLU A 91 -6.54 -7.06 -18.61
C GLU A 91 -6.96 -7.33 -17.16
N GLY A 92 -6.18 -8.14 -16.43
CA GLY A 92 -6.44 -8.46 -15.02
C GLY A 92 -5.69 -7.61 -14.01
N PHE A 93 -4.56 -7.01 -14.40
CA PHE A 93 -3.69 -6.25 -13.52
C PHE A 93 -3.01 -5.09 -14.24
N THR A 94 -3.05 -3.91 -13.63
CA THR A 94 -2.16 -2.81 -14.02
C THR A 94 -1.48 -2.19 -12.81
N PHE A 95 -0.24 -1.74 -12.97
CA PHE A 95 0.43 -0.91 -11.96
C PHE A 95 -0.42 0.29 -11.58
N LEU A 96 -1.14 0.87 -12.54
CA LEU A 96 -2.09 1.94 -12.28
C LEU A 96 -3.15 1.54 -11.27
N GLN A 97 -3.88 0.43 -11.48
CA GLN A 97 -4.88 -0.06 -10.53
C GLN A 97 -4.27 -0.45 -9.19
N PHE A 98 -3.07 -1.02 -9.19
CA PHE A 98 -2.40 -1.39 -7.94
C PHE A 98 -2.06 -0.16 -7.09
N PHE A 99 -1.40 0.83 -7.70
CA PHE A 99 -0.97 2.03 -7.01
C PHE A 99 -2.14 2.97 -6.74
N MET A 100 -3.00 3.21 -7.71
CA MET A 100 -4.09 4.19 -7.63
C MET A 100 -5.47 3.59 -7.34
N GLY A 101 -5.61 2.29 -7.09
CA GLY A 101 -6.91 1.65 -6.85
C GLY A 101 -7.91 1.79 -8.00
N ASN A 102 -9.16 1.42 -7.74
CA ASN A 102 -10.27 1.46 -8.71
C ASN A 102 -11.17 2.69 -8.57
N SER A 103 -11.03 3.50 -7.51
CA SER A 103 -11.95 4.58 -7.18
C SER A 103 -11.26 5.95 -7.20
N TYR A 104 -11.81 6.89 -7.97
CA TYR A 104 -11.46 8.32 -7.92
C TYR A 104 -12.05 8.98 -6.66
N GLN A 105 -11.90 8.37 -5.49
CA GLN A 105 -12.39 8.97 -4.25
C GLN A 105 -11.49 10.16 -3.81
N PRO A 106 -12.07 11.20 -3.19
CA PRO A 106 -11.31 12.36 -2.74
C PRO A 106 -10.30 12.01 -1.63
N ASP A 107 -10.60 11.04 -0.77
CA ASP A 107 -9.78 10.67 0.41
C ASP A 107 -8.65 9.67 0.10
N PHE A 108 -8.14 9.68 -1.14
CA PHE A 108 -7.19 8.67 -1.61
C PHE A 108 -5.83 8.75 -0.89
N PRO A 109 -5.09 7.62 -0.81
CA PRO A 109 -3.82 7.54 -0.11
C PRO A 109 -2.84 8.60 -0.59
N TYR A 110 -2.19 9.28 0.33
CA TYR A 110 -0.92 9.93 0.07
C TYR A 110 0.19 8.90 0.29
N ILE A 111 1.26 9.02 -0.49
CA ILE A 111 2.47 8.26 -0.23
C ILE A 111 3.51 9.14 0.43
N TYR A 112 4.16 8.57 1.42
CA TYR A 112 5.35 9.15 2.03
C TYR A 112 6.58 8.40 1.49
N MET A 113 7.41 9.11 0.73
CA MET A 113 8.63 8.55 0.17
C MET A 113 9.66 8.36 1.29
N LEU A 114 10.22 7.17 1.37
CA LEU A 114 11.27 6.83 2.33
C LEU A 114 12.64 6.86 1.64
N PRO A 115 13.74 6.89 2.41
CA PRO A 115 15.09 6.85 1.86
C PRO A 115 15.29 5.67 0.92
N ILE A 116 16.16 5.89 -0.07
CA ILE A 116 16.56 4.85 -1.00
C ILE A 116 17.49 3.89 -0.28
N ALA A 117 17.23 2.60 -0.44
CA ALA A 117 18.11 1.56 0.07
C ALA A 117 18.74 0.81 -1.09
N ARG A 118 19.97 0.36 -0.87
CA ARG A 118 20.67 -0.55 -1.76
C ARG A 118 20.59 -1.96 -1.20
N GLU A 119 20.21 -2.89 -2.05
CA GLU A 119 20.29 -4.32 -1.74
C GLU A 119 20.88 -5.05 -2.94
N ASP A 120 21.93 -5.83 -2.68
CA ASP A 120 22.79 -6.41 -3.70
C ASP A 120 23.32 -5.35 -4.71
N SER A 121 23.00 -5.55 -5.99
CA SER A 121 23.37 -4.67 -7.09
C SER A 121 22.32 -3.61 -7.43
N ASN A 122 21.15 -3.60 -6.80
CA ASN A 122 20.03 -2.73 -7.16
C ASN A 122 19.72 -1.71 -6.06
N TYR A 123 19.26 -0.54 -6.48
CA TYR A 123 18.66 0.47 -5.60
C TYR A 123 17.13 0.35 -5.66
N TYR A 124 16.50 0.55 -4.51
CA TYR A 124 15.06 0.40 -4.35
C TYR A 124 14.48 1.66 -3.72
N VAL A 125 13.28 2.01 -4.18
CA VAL A 125 12.49 3.08 -3.56
C VAL A 125 11.57 2.45 -2.54
N PHE A 126 11.68 2.87 -1.29
CA PHE A 126 10.71 2.54 -0.27
C PHE A 126 9.70 3.68 -0.15
N PHE A 127 8.43 3.34 0.05
CA PHE A 127 7.43 4.33 0.41
C PHE A 127 6.34 3.69 1.25
N ARG A 128 5.72 4.52 2.09
CA ARG A 128 4.54 4.17 2.87
C ARG A 128 3.31 4.69 2.16
N ARG A 129 2.32 3.82 1.92
CA ARG A 129 0.99 4.17 1.42
C ARG A 129 0.03 4.25 2.60
N ASN A 130 -0.68 5.37 2.73
CA ASN A 130 -1.62 5.59 3.82
C ASN A 130 -3.06 5.46 3.29
N ASN A 131 -3.74 4.34 3.51
CA ASN A 131 -5.11 4.14 3.05
C ASN A 131 -6.09 5.10 3.73
N ALA A 132 -7.18 5.45 3.03
CA ALA A 132 -8.24 6.33 3.52
C ALA A 132 -8.84 5.87 4.87
N SER A 133 -8.85 4.55 5.12
CA SER A 133 -9.32 3.93 6.35
C SER A 133 -8.29 3.89 7.49
N GLY A 134 -7.16 4.61 7.38
CA GLY A 134 -6.11 4.66 8.40
C GLY A 134 -5.14 3.47 8.40
N GLY A 135 -5.24 2.57 7.42
CA GLY A 135 -4.30 1.46 7.24
C GLY A 135 -3.01 1.89 6.53
N TYR A 136 -1.87 1.28 6.87
CA TYR A 136 -0.58 1.58 6.26
C TYR A 136 -0.03 0.38 5.51
N GLN A 137 0.61 0.63 4.37
CA GLN A 137 1.35 -0.40 3.63
C GLN A 137 2.73 0.13 3.24
N TYR A 138 3.78 -0.59 3.63
CA TYR A 138 5.13 -0.35 3.11
C TYR A 138 5.31 -1.09 1.80
N VAL A 139 5.78 -0.35 0.80
CA VAL A 139 6.05 -0.86 -0.55
C VAL A 139 7.48 -0.55 -0.91
N LYS A 140 8.16 -1.55 -1.46
CA LYS A 140 9.50 -1.45 -2.01
C LYS A 140 9.42 -1.63 -3.52
N ALA A 141 9.66 -0.57 -4.28
CA ALA A 141 9.63 -0.61 -5.74
C ALA A 141 11.01 -0.98 -6.31
N ARG A 142 11.03 -1.90 -7.27
CA ARG A 142 12.23 -2.27 -8.03
C ARG A 142 12.32 -1.38 -9.28
N ILE A 143 13.38 -0.58 -9.30
CA ILE A 143 13.64 0.37 -10.36
C ILE A 143 14.83 -0.11 -11.19
N GLU A 144 14.65 -0.24 -12.50
CA GLU A 144 15.69 -0.68 -13.44
C GLU A 144 15.85 0.38 -14.55
N ARG A 145 17.03 0.43 -15.14
CA ARG A 145 17.27 1.19 -16.37
C ARG A 145 17.01 0.30 -17.56
N ARG A 146 16.03 0.66 -18.38
CA ARG A 146 15.66 -0.01 -19.63
C ARG A 146 16.32 0.68 -20.80
N GLU A 147 17.02 -0.08 -21.63
CA GLU A 147 17.58 0.36 -22.91
C GLU A 147 16.97 -0.47 -24.04
N ASP A 148 16.33 0.17 -25.03
CA ASP A 148 15.74 -0.51 -26.20
C ASP A 148 16.31 -0.03 -27.54
N GLY A 149 17.56 0.47 -27.51
CA GLY A 149 18.32 0.93 -28.67
C GLY A 149 17.93 2.32 -29.17
N VAL A 150 16.73 2.81 -28.83
CA VAL A 150 16.23 4.15 -29.18
C VAL A 150 15.99 5.00 -27.94
N ASP A 151 15.61 4.36 -26.82
CA ASP A 151 15.34 5.00 -25.54
C ASP A 151 16.19 4.36 -24.43
N SER A 152 16.64 5.18 -23.49
CA SER A 152 17.30 4.77 -22.25
C SER A 152 16.62 5.48 -21.11
N ARG A 153 15.81 4.75 -20.34
CA ARG A 153 15.01 5.34 -19.27
C ARG A 153 14.87 4.44 -18.06
N THR A 154 14.76 5.08 -16.90
CA THR A 154 14.46 4.42 -15.64
C THR A 154 13.00 3.99 -15.60
N VAL A 155 12.69 2.77 -15.19
CA VAL A 155 11.33 2.23 -15.14
C VAL A 155 11.09 1.44 -13.85
N LEU A 156 9.85 1.46 -13.36
CA LEU A 156 9.38 0.55 -12.33
C LEU A 156 9.06 -0.79 -12.97
N THR A 157 9.68 -1.86 -12.47
CA THR A 157 9.59 -3.20 -13.08
C THR A 157 8.89 -4.21 -12.19
N ASP A 158 8.81 -3.92 -10.89
CA ASP A 158 8.24 -4.79 -9.88
C ASP A 158 8.04 -4.01 -8.58
N PHE A 159 7.28 -4.57 -7.63
CA PHE A 159 7.11 -4.03 -6.30
C PHE A 159 6.96 -5.15 -5.28
N PHE A 160 7.53 -4.96 -4.10
CA PHE A 160 7.35 -5.84 -2.97
C PHE A 160 6.43 -5.15 -1.97
N THR A 161 5.36 -5.83 -1.58
CA THR A 161 4.48 -5.32 -0.51
C THR A 161 4.79 -6.03 0.79
N PHE A 162 5.04 -5.27 1.85
CA PHE A 162 5.36 -5.87 3.14
C PHE A 162 4.22 -6.72 3.70
N SER A 163 2.96 -6.36 3.36
CA SER A 163 1.76 -7.11 3.75
C SER A 163 1.60 -8.44 3.02
N ALA A 164 2.01 -8.53 1.76
CA ALA A 164 2.04 -9.84 1.08
C ALA A 164 3.31 -10.62 1.43
N GLY A 165 4.40 -9.91 1.73
CA GLY A 165 5.71 -10.49 1.95
C GLY A 165 6.35 -11.08 0.71
N GLN A 166 5.92 -10.62 -0.47
CA GLN A 166 6.36 -11.11 -1.79
C GLN A 166 6.43 -9.97 -2.79
N TRP A 167 7.21 -10.19 -3.85
CA TRP A 167 7.15 -9.37 -5.05
C TRP A 167 5.82 -9.58 -5.79
N GLY A 168 5.29 -8.54 -6.42
CA GLY A 168 4.06 -8.62 -7.20
C GLY A 168 4.13 -9.69 -8.28
N SER A 169 5.30 -9.83 -8.92
CA SER A 169 5.51 -10.88 -9.91
C SER A 169 5.49 -12.30 -9.30
N GLU A 170 5.97 -12.46 -8.06
CA GLU A 170 5.93 -13.74 -7.37
C GLU A 170 4.50 -14.12 -6.98
N ILE A 171 3.68 -13.15 -6.54
CA ILE A 171 2.26 -13.38 -6.27
C ILE A 171 1.54 -13.89 -7.54
N MET A 172 1.83 -13.26 -8.69
CA MET A 172 1.28 -13.69 -9.98
C MET A 172 1.76 -15.08 -10.39
N TYR A 173 3.06 -15.36 -10.19
CA TYR A 173 3.61 -16.68 -10.45
C TYR A 173 2.95 -17.76 -9.60
N ASP A 174 2.85 -17.52 -8.29
CA ASP A 174 2.26 -18.48 -7.36
C ASP A 174 0.82 -18.77 -7.75
N TYR A 175 0.01 -17.73 -8.00
CA TYR A 175 -1.38 -17.88 -8.43
C TYR A 175 -1.49 -18.69 -9.74
N THR A 176 -0.73 -18.33 -10.77
CA THR A 176 -0.77 -19.06 -12.05
C THR A 176 -0.28 -20.50 -11.91
N SER A 177 0.71 -20.77 -11.06
CA SER A 177 1.24 -22.11 -10.82
C SER A 177 0.26 -23.06 -10.11
N ILE A 178 -0.69 -22.52 -9.34
CA ILE A 178 -1.74 -23.32 -8.67
C ILE A 178 -2.78 -23.77 -9.67
N ILE A 179 -3.25 -22.84 -10.51
CA ILE A 179 -4.43 -23.03 -11.37
C ILE A 179 -4.07 -23.51 -12.77
N ALA A 180 -2.80 -23.49 -13.17
CA ALA A 180 -2.39 -24.00 -14.47
C ALA A 180 -1.84 -25.44 -14.42
N VAL A 181 -2.21 -26.24 -15.42
CA VAL A 181 -1.74 -27.62 -15.59
C VAL A 181 -0.88 -27.71 -16.85
N GLY A 182 0.33 -28.29 -16.71
CA GLY A 182 1.27 -28.52 -17.82
C GLY A 182 2.52 -27.62 -17.76
N PRO A 183 3.46 -27.79 -18.70
CA PRO A 183 4.60 -26.88 -18.89
C PRO A 183 4.13 -25.44 -19.08
N LEU A 184 4.96 -24.45 -18.71
CA LEU A 184 4.64 -23.02 -18.82
C LEU A 184 4.18 -22.61 -20.24
N GLU A 185 4.72 -23.25 -21.28
CA GLU A 185 4.40 -23.01 -22.69
C GLU A 185 3.07 -23.62 -23.15
N GLU A 186 2.50 -24.58 -22.40
CA GLU A 186 1.27 -25.33 -22.75
C GLU A 186 0.21 -25.26 -21.63
N GLN A 187 0.29 -24.26 -20.75
CA GLN A 187 -0.57 -24.16 -19.57
C GLN A 187 -2.06 -24.20 -19.93
N LYS A 188 -2.76 -25.22 -19.42
CA LYS A 188 -4.23 -25.27 -19.42
C LYS A 188 -4.75 -24.83 -18.07
N PHE A 189 -5.64 -23.85 -18.08
CA PHE A 189 -6.27 -23.32 -16.88
C PHE A 189 -7.27 -24.33 -16.29
N ASN A 190 -7.10 -24.67 -15.01
CA ASN A 190 -8.00 -25.49 -14.24
C ASN A 190 -9.09 -24.59 -13.62
N SER A 191 -10.09 -24.25 -14.43
CA SER A 191 -11.19 -23.37 -14.01
C SER A 191 -11.90 -23.87 -12.76
N GLN A 192 -12.03 -25.19 -12.57
CA GLN A 192 -12.67 -25.74 -11.38
C GLN A 192 -11.89 -25.42 -10.10
N LEU A 193 -10.56 -25.54 -10.14
CA LEU A 193 -9.73 -25.19 -8.97
C LEU A 193 -9.75 -23.68 -8.72
N ASP A 194 -9.74 -22.88 -9.78
CA ASP A 194 -9.85 -21.42 -9.67
C ASP A 194 -11.19 -20.99 -9.05
N ASP A 195 -12.31 -21.58 -9.48
CA ASP A 195 -13.64 -21.36 -8.89
C ASP A 195 -13.66 -21.73 -7.41
N GLN A 196 -13.00 -22.83 -7.02
CA GLN A 196 -12.92 -23.26 -5.63
C GLN A 196 -12.08 -22.30 -4.76
N VAL A 197 -10.91 -21.88 -5.24
CA VAL A 197 -10.05 -20.91 -4.54
C VAL A 197 -10.79 -19.58 -4.38
N THR A 198 -11.44 -19.12 -5.44
CA THR A 198 -12.26 -17.89 -5.44
C THR A 198 -13.44 -17.99 -4.48
N SER A 199 -14.12 -19.14 -4.45
CA SER A 199 -15.23 -19.37 -3.51
C SER A 199 -14.78 -19.32 -2.05
N VAL A 200 -13.64 -19.92 -1.70
CA VAL A 200 -13.10 -19.86 -0.34
C VAL A 200 -12.74 -18.42 0.05
N ALA A 201 -12.12 -17.68 -0.87
CA ALA A 201 -11.82 -16.27 -0.65
C ALA A 201 -13.09 -15.44 -0.41
N ALA A 202 -14.14 -15.65 -1.20
CA ALA A 202 -15.41 -14.95 -1.03
C ALA A 202 -16.08 -15.25 0.33
N LEU A 203 -15.99 -16.50 0.82
CA LEU A 203 -16.51 -16.87 2.14
C LEU A 203 -15.76 -16.18 3.29
N TYR A 204 -14.43 -16.03 3.17
CA TYR A 204 -13.66 -15.24 4.13
C TYR A 204 -14.05 -13.75 4.09
N GLU A 205 -14.24 -13.19 2.90
CA GLU A 205 -14.65 -11.80 2.71
C GLU A 205 -16.08 -11.52 3.23
N SER A 206 -17.00 -12.51 3.15
CA SER A 206 -18.36 -12.42 3.69
C SER A 206 -18.45 -12.69 5.20
N GLY A 207 -17.36 -13.09 5.84
CA GLY A 207 -17.33 -13.45 7.26
C GLY A 207 -17.89 -14.84 7.58
N GLU A 208 -18.13 -15.69 6.58
CA GLU A 208 -18.59 -17.07 6.74
C GLU A 208 -17.44 -18.02 7.12
N ILE A 209 -16.78 -17.73 8.26
CA ILE A 209 -15.51 -18.34 8.67
C ILE A 209 -15.58 -19.88 8.71
N GLU A 210 -16.62 -20.46 9.30
CA GLU A 210 -16.74 -21.92 9.40
C GLU A 210 -16.90 -22.61 8.04
N ALA A 211 -17.61 -21.97 7.10
CA ALA A 211 -17.78 -22.47 5.74
C ALA A 211 -16.45 -22.35 4.99
N ALA A 212 -15.76 -21.20 5.10
CA ALA A 212 -14.45 -20.98 4.49
C ALA A 212 -13.42 -22.02 4.94
N GLU A 213 -13.31 -22.28 6.25
CA GLU A 213 -12.41 -23.29 6.82
C GLU A 213 -12.73 -24.72 6.35
N ARG A 214 -14.00 -25.02 6.11
CA ARG A 214 -14.44 -26.33 5.61
C ARG A 214 -14.10 -26.53 4.15
N GLU A 215 -14.37 -25.53 3.30
CA GLU A 215 -14.07 -25.59 1.88
C GLU A 215 -12.55 -25.54 1.63
N MET A 216 -11.81 -24.75 2.41
CA MET A 216 -10.35 -24.69 2.37
C MET A 216 -9.70 -26.07 2.52
N LYS A 217 -10.21 -26.93 3.42
CA LYS A 217 -9.67 -28.28 3.65
C LYS A 217 -9.79 -29.21 2.43
N LYS A 218 -10.61 -28.84 1.43
CA LYS A 218 -10.77 -29.59 0.18
C LYS A 218 -9.79 -29.15 -0.91
N LEU A 219 -9.15 -27.99 -0.74
CA LEU A 219 -8.18 -27.47 -1.69
C LEU A 219 -6.86 -28.25 -1.63
N PRO A 220 -6.12 -28.37 -2.74
CA PRO A 220 -4.77 -28.94 -2.74
C PRO A 220 -3.83 -28.15 -1.83
N THR A 221 -2.87 -28.85 -1.21
CA THR A 221 -1.84 -28.23 -0.36
C THR A 221 -1.11 -27.06 -1.03
N ALA A 222 -0.83 -27.17 -2.34
CA ALA A 222 -0.18 -26.09 -3.08
C ALA A 222 -0.98 -24.77 -3.08
N ALA A 223 -2.32 -24.85 -3.08
CA ALA A 223 -3.17 -23.67 -3.03
C ALA A 223 -3.21 -23.06 -1.62
N THR A 224 -3.38 -23.91 -0.60
CA THR A 224 -3.51 -23.48 0.81
C THR A 224 -2.18 -23.06 1.44
N HIS A 225 -1.06 -23.42 0.83
CA HIS A 225 0.28 -23.00 1.23
C HIS A 225 0.76 -21.75 0.47
N THR A 226 -0.12 -20.92 -0.09
CA THR A 226 0.32 -19.64 -0.67
C THR A 226 0.18 -18.51 0.33
N LEU A 227 1.12 -17.56 0.29
CA LEU A 227 1.12 -16.41 1.20
C LEU A 227 -0.14 -15.56 1.05
N ASN A 228 -0.63 -15.35 -0.18
CA ASN A 228 -1.89 -14.64 -0.45
C ASN A 228 -3.08 -15.31 0.26
N PHE A 229 -3.17 -16.65 0.18
CA PHE A 229 -4.23 -17.39 0.83
C PHE A 229 -4.18 -17.26 2.36
N TRP A 230 -2.98 -17.38 2.94
CA TRP A 230 -2.78 -17.17 4.37
C TRP A 230 -3.13 -15.74 4.83
N ASN A 231 -2.75 -14.73 4.05
CA ASN A 231 -3.07 -13.35 4.38
C ASN A 231 -4.59 -13.10 4.40
N ARG A 232 -5.33 -13.63 3.43
CA ARG A 232 -6.80 -13.55 3.41
C ARG A 232 -7.42 -14.24 4.62
N ARG A 233 -6.96 -15.47 4.92
CA ARG A 233 -7.41 -16.23 6.08
C ARG A 233 -7.18 -15.47 7.39
N LEU A 234 -5.95 -14.99 7.63
CA LEU A 234 -5.61 -14.24 8.85
C LEU A 234 -6.40 -12.94 8.96
N THR A 235 -6.65 -12.26 7.84
CA THR A 235 -7.49 -11.05 7.81
C THR A 235 -8.91 -11.35 8.28
N ALA A 236 -9.53 -12.41 7.76
CA ALA A 236 -10.90 -12.76 8.10
C ALA A 236 -11.05 -13.27 9.54
N LEU A 237 -10.02 -13.93 10.08
CA LEU A 237 -10.00 -14.40 11.47
C LEU A 237 -9.74 -13.28 12.48
N LEU A 238 -9.06 -12.21 12.07
CA LEU A 238 -8.70 -11.09 12.94
C LEU A 238 -9.96 -10.43 13.51
N GLY A 239 -10.09 -10.43 14.84
CA GLY A 239 -11.26 -9.90 15.55
C GLY A 239 -12.53 -10.76 15.47
N ALA A 240 -12.62 -11.70 14.53
CA ALA A 240 -13.77 -12.62 14.41
C ALA A 240 -13.65 -13.84 15.34
N ASP A 241 -12.48 -14.49 15.36
CA ASP A 241 -12.21 -15.64 16.24
C ASP A 241 -10.75 -15.61 16.68
N SER A 242 -10.51 -15.22 17.94
CA SER A 242 -9.15 -15.10 18.49
C SER A 242 -8.43 -16.44 18.60
N THR A 243 -9.14 -17.55 18.77
CA THR A 243 -8.53 -18.88 18.92
C THR A 243 -8.06 -19.39 17.58
N LEU A 244 -8.91 -19.31 16.55
CA LEU A 244 -8.55 -19.68 15.19
C LEU A 244 -7.49 -18.73 14.62
N PHE A 245 -7.57 -17.44 14.92
CA PHE A 245 -6.54 -16.48 14.54
C PHE A 245 -5.17 -16.88 15.10
N GLU A 246 -5.05 -17.10 16.41
CA GLU A 246 -3.75 -17.45 17.03
C GLU A 246 -3.20 -18.78 16.51
N GLN A 247 -4.06 -19.77 16.27
CA GLN A 247 -3.65 -21.03 15.63
C GLN A 247 -3.14 -20.82 14.20
N GLY A 248 -3.87 -20.05 13.39
CA GLY A 248 -3.48 -19.71 12.03
C GLY A 248 -2.19 -18.91 11.99
N PHE A 249 -2.05 -17.94 12.90
CA PHE A 249 -0.88 -17.08 13.00
C PHE A 249 0.37 -17.87 13.39
N GLN A 250 0.26 -18.81 14.35
CA GLN A 250 1.39 -19.67 14.72
C GLN A 250 1.80 -20.60 13.56
N ALA A 251 0.83 -21.20 12.86
CA ALA A 251 1.11 -22.02 11.68
C ALA A 251 1.79 -21.21 10.56
N PHE A 252 1.34 -19.97 10.33
CA PHE A 252 1.95 -19.05 9.38
C PHE A 252 3.40 -18.72 9.77
N ARG A 253 3.66 -18.40 11.04
CA ARG A 253 5.01 -18.13 11.57
C ARG A 253 5.95 -19.31 11.37
N GLU A 254 5.49 -20.54 11.59
CA GLU A 254 6.29 -21.75 11.41
C GLU A 254 6.62 -22.01 9.92
N MET A 255 5.67 -21.73 9.03
CA MET A 255 5.83 -21.92 7.60
C MET A 255 6.71 -20.83 6.96
N TYR A 256 6.65 -19.60 7.49
CA TYR A 256 7.28 -18.41 6.92
C TYR A 256 8.05 -17.57 7.95
N PRO A 257 9.04 -18.16 8.66
CA PRO A 257 9.67 -17.51 9.82
C PRO A 257 10.38 -16.19 9.49
N GLU A 258 10.90 -16.06 8.27
CA GLU A 258 11.65 -14.88 7.84
C GLU A 258 10.82 -13.90 6.99
N ASN A 259 9.53 -14.18 6.75
CA ASN A 259 8.73 -13.37 5.84
C ASN A 259 8.31 -12.03 6.47
N SER A 260 8.34 -10.93 5.70
CA SER A 260 8.02 -9.60 6.23
C SER A 260 6.56 -9.43 6.63
N ALA A 261 5.63 -10.19 6.02
CA ALA A 261 4.21 -10.15 6.37
C ALA A 261 3.98 -10.58 7.81
N LEU A 262 4.85 -11.45 8.35
CA LEU A 262 4.80 -11.86 9.75
C LEU A 262 4.86 -10.64 10.68
N LEU A 263 5.75 -9.68 10.40
CA LEU A 263 5.88 -8.47 11.22
C LEU A 263 4.60 -7.64 11.21
N LEU A 264 3.92 -7.53 10.07
CA LEU A 264 2.66 -6.78 10.02
C LEU A 264 1.55 -7.55 10.76
N TRP A 265 1.50 -8.87 10.64
CA TRP A 265 0.57 -9.69 11.42
C TRP A 265 0.81 -9.60 12.93
N GLU A 266 2.07 -9.51 13.37
CA GLU A 266 2.40 -9.22 14.78
C GLU A 266 1.83 -7.87 15.24
N LEU A 267 1.91 -6.83 14.39
CA LEU A 267 1.33 -5.52 14.72
C LEU A 267 -0.20 -5.58 14.79
N HIS A 268 -0.85 -6.26 13.85
CA HIS A 268 -2.30 -6.49 13.91
C HIS A 268 -2.68 -7.24 15.19
N ARG A 269 -1.95 -8.30 15.52
CA ARG A 269 -2.14 -9.08 16.76
C ARG A 269 -1.92 -8.22 18.01
N ALA A 270 -0.92 -7.35 18.00
CA ALA A 270 -0.65 -6.41 19.09
C ALA A 270 -1.80 -5.44 19.32
N ILE A 271 -2.35 -4.87 18.26
CA ILE A 271 -3.47 -3.92 18.33
C ILE A 271 -4.76 -4.61 18.79
N TYR A 272 -5.15 -5.72 18.16
CA TYR A 272 -6.44 -6.36 18.41
C TYR A 272 -6.49 -7.15 19.73
N TYR A 273 -5.35 -7.70 20.16
CA TYR A 273 -5.29 -8.58 21.35
C TYR A 273 -4.39 -8.02 22.46
N SER A 274 -4.09 -6.71 22.41
CA SER A 274 -3.30 -5.99 23.42
C SER A 274 -1.92 -6.62 23.69
N LYS A 275 -1.28 -7.17 22.65
CA LYS A 275 0.09 -7.74 22.72
C LYS A 275 1.15 -6.67 22.45
N PHE A 276 1.09 -5.57 23.19
CA PHE A 276 1.86 -4.35 22.88
C PHE A 276 3.37 -4.53 23.04
N VAL A 277 3.84 -5.37 23.96
CA VAL A 277 5.28 -5.64 24.14
C VAL A 277 5.85 -6.36 22.91
N GLU A 278 5.14 -7.36 22.40
CA GLU A 278 5.47 -8.06 21.16
C GLU A 278 5.36 -7.11 19.95
N GLY A 279 4.33 -6.24 19.94
CA GLY A 279 4.18 -5.19 18.94
C GLY A 279 5.39 -4.24 18.87
N LEU A 280 5.94 -3.83 20.02
CA LEU A 280 7.15 -3.00 20.07
C LEU A 280 8.38 -3.71 19.47
N GLN A 281 8.51 -5.02 19.68
CA GLN A 281 9.56 -5.82 19.06
C GLN A 281 9.37 -5.93 17.54
N ALA A 282 8.14 -6.15 17.07
CA ALA A 282 7.81 -6.17 15.66
C ALA A 282 8.09 -4.82 14.98
N LEU A 283 7.76 -3.68 15.63
CA LEU A 283 8.10 -2.34 15.13
C LEU A 283 9.60 -2.13 15.00
N LYS A 284 10.40 -2.64 15.94
CA LYS A 284 11.87 -2.59 15.86
C LYS A 284 12.39 -3.40 14.66
N GLN A 285 11.93 -4.63 14.50
CA GLN A 285 12.33 -5.47 13.36
C GLN A 285 11.87 -4.88 12.03
N LEU A 286 10.70 -4.24 12.00
CA LEU A 286 10.18 -3.58 10.81
C LEU A 286 11.05 -2.37 10.42
N GLU A 287 11.44 -1.53 11.39
CA GLU A 287 12.41 -0.45 11.17
C GLU A 287 13.73 -0.99 10.60
N GLU A 288 14.27 -2.05 11.19
CA GLU A 288 15.51 -2.68 10.72
C GLU A 288 15.39 -3.21 9.28
N ARG A 289 14.24 -3.77 8.90
CA ARG A 289 14.00 -4.27 7.53
C ARG A 289 13.76 -3.17 6.50
N ILE A 290 13.14 -2.06 6.90
CA ILE A 290 12.95 -0.89 6.04
C ILE A 290 14.26 -0.10 5.93
N GLY A 291 15.11 -0.17 6.96
CA GLY A 291 16.41 0.50 7.02
C GLY A 291 16.33 1.98 7.39
N THR A 292 15.16 2.49 7.76
CA THR A 292 14.97 3.86 8.21
C THR A 292 13.92 3.95 9.32
N LEU A 293 14.08 4.95 10.18
CA LEU A 293 13.02 5.36 11.10
C LEU A 293 11.97 6.16 10.32
N ASP A 294 10.72 5.71 10.42
CA ASP A 294 9.54 6.33 9.81
C ASP A 294 8.63 6.95 10.87
N GLY A 295 7.91 8.02 10.52
CA GLY A 295 7.01 8.71 11.44
C GLY A 295 5.90 7.81 11.99
N ASN A 296 5.34 6.92 11.17
CA ASN A 296 4.30 5.98 11.60
C ASN A 296 4.84 4.87 12.50
N ILE A 297 6.10 4.45 12.35
CA ILE A 297 6.75 3.57 13.32
C ILE A 297 6.85 4.26 14.68
N CYS A 298 7.24 5.54 14.70
CA CYS A 298 7.30 6.33 15.93
C CYS A 298 5.91 6.51 16.56
N TYR A 299 4.91 6.80 15.74
CA TYR A 299 3.51 6.92 16.16
C TYR A 299 2.99 5.64 16.80
N LEU A 300 3.16 4.48 16.15
CA LEU A 300 2.74 3.21 16.72
C LEU A 300 3.49 2.87 18.01
N ARG A 301 4.79 3.21 18.12
CA ARG A 301 5.54 3.09 19.38
C ARG A 301 4.94 3.96 20.48
N SER A 302 4.62 5.22 20.17
CA SER A 302 3.96 6.13 21.10
C SER A 302 2.70 5.50 21.67
N ASN A 303 1.83 4.99 20.79
CA ASN A 303 0.53 4.42 21.17
C ASN A 303 0.67 3.11 21.95
N PHE A 304 1.63 2.25 21.60
CA PHE A 304 1.91 1.04 22.39
C PHE A 304 2.47 1.37 23.77
N TRP A 305 3.34 2.38 23.89
CA TRP A 305 3.83 2.83 25.20
C TRP A 305 2.74 3.51 26.03
N TYR A 306 1.84 4.25 25.39
CA TYR A 306 0.66 4.83 26.01
C TYR A 306 -0.23 3.73 26.60
N ALA A 307 -0.55 2.70 25.81
CA ALA A 307 -1.37 1.57 26.25
C ALA A 307 -0.68 0.67 27.32
N LEU A 308 0.63 0.82 27.50
CA LEU A 308 1.41 0.19 28.57
C LEU A 308 1.60 1.12 29.78
N ASP A 309 0.84 2.21 29.87
CA ASP A 309 0.90 3.23 30.92
C ASP A 309 2.28 3.89 31.10
N ASN A 310 3.15 3.82 30.09
CA ASN A 310 4.46 4.46 30.10
C ASN A 310 4.42 5.79 29.35
N MET A 311 3.80 6.78 29.97
CA MET A 311 3.56 8.10 29.38
C MET A 311 4.87 8.81 28.97
N TYR A 312 5.99 8.58 29.68
CA TYR A 312 7.27 9.20 29.31
C TYR A 312 7.78 8.67 27.97
N LYS A 313 7.67 7.36 27.75
CA LYS A 313 8.03 6.75 26.47
C LYS A 313 7.03 7.08 25.38
N ALA A 314 5.73 7.15 25.71
CA ALA A 314 4.72 7.62 24.76
C ALA A 314 5.08 9.02 24.23
N ARG A 315 5.38 9.96 25.13
CA ARG A 315 5.80 11.32 24.77
C ARG A 315 7.05 11.35 23.91
N GLU A 316 8.10 10.64 24.30
CA GLU A 316 9.37 10.58 23.55
C GLU A 316 9.14 10.17 22.09
N TRP A 317 8.34 9.12 21.87
CA TRP A 317 8.07 8.62 20.52
C TRP A 317 7.04 9.47 19.76
N GLY A 318 6.05 10.05 20.45
CA GLY A 318 5.08 10.98 19.85
C GLY A 318 5.73 12.27 19.37
N GLU A 319 6.62 12.87 20.18
CA GLU A 319 7.43 14.03 19.79
C GLU A 319 8.29 13.69 18.56
N ARG A 320 8.88 12.48 18.50
CA ARG A 320 9.67 12.02 17.35
C ARG A 320 8.83 11.82 16.09
N ALA A 321 7.60 11.31 16.21
CA ALA A 321 6.69 11.15 15.07
C ALA A 321 6.38 12.52 14.43
N VAL A 322 6.05 13.51 15.25
CA VAL A 322 5.79 14.89 14.82
C VAL A 322 7.04 15.59 14.28
N GLU A 323 8.23 15.28 14.78
CA GLU A 323 9.48 15.81 14.21
C GLU A 323 9.72 15.32 12.78
N ILE A 324 9.39 14.05 12.49
CA ILE A 324 9.59 13.44 11.16
C ILE A 324 8.50 13.88 10.18
N GLU A 325 7.24 13.92 10.61
CA GLU A 325 6.09 14.30 9.80
C GLU A 325 5.20 15.33 10.53
N PRO A 326 5.62 16.61 10.59
CA PRO A 326 4.95 17.63 11.39
C PRO A 326 3.56 18.01 10.86
N ASP A 327 3.27 17.72 9.60
CA ASP A 327 2.02 18.10 8.94
C ASP A 327 0.95 17.00 8.98
N TYR A 328 1.24 15.86 9.62
CA TYR A 328 0.29 14.76 9.70
C TYR A 328 -0.60 14.84 10.95
N HIS A 329 -1.90 15.07 10.74
CA HIS A 329 -2.86 15.38 11.81
C HIS A 329 -2.93 14.31 12.89
N ALA A 330 -2.92 13.02 12.53
CA ALA A 330 -3.02 11.93 13.51
C ALA A 330 -1.87 11.97 14.53
N PHE A 331 -0.65 12.29 14.08
CA PHE A 331 0.51 12.38 14.97
C PHE A 331 0.38 13.57 15.94
N GLN A 332 -0.19 14.68 15.46
CA GLN A 332 -0.46 15.85 16.29
C GLN A 332 -1.56 15.56 17.33
N VAL A 333 -2.67 14.92 16.95
CA VAL A 333 -3.77 14.59 17.86
C VAL A 333 -3.30 13.65 18.98
N ASP A 334 -2.54 12.60 18.65
CA ASP A 334 -2.07 11.67 19.68
C ASP A 334 -1.02 12.32 20.58
N LEU A 335 -0.15 13.18 20.04
CA LEU A 335 0.77 13.95 20.86
C LEU A 335 0.06 14.95 21.78
N LEU A 336 -1.04 15.57 21.31
CA LEU A 336 -1.91 16.39 22.16
C LEU A 336 -2.40 15.56 23.33
N HIS A 337 -2.98 14.39 23.06
CA HIS A 337 -3.49 13.49 24.10
C HIS A 337 -2.41 13.17 25.15
N VAL A 338 -1.19 12.83 24.70
CA VAL A 338 -0.07 12.60 25.63
C VAL A 338 0.25 13.83 26.47
N TYR A 339 0.29 15.04 25.90
CA TYR A 339 0.55 16.25 26.68
C TYR A 339 -0.52 16.56 27.72
N LEU A 340 -1.79 16.24 27.45
CA LEU A 340 -2.87 16.40 28.42
C LEU A 340 -2.65 15.52 29.65
N GLN A 341 -2.18 14.29 29.47
CA GLN A 341 -1.84 13.39 30.59
C GLN A 341 -0.69 13.90 31.46
N PHE A 342 0.18 14.75 30.92
CA PHE A 342 1.26 15.41 31.66
C PHE A 342 0.88 16.77 32.23
N GLU A 343 -0.35 17.24 32.02
CA GLU A 343 -0.76 18.63 32.26
C GLU A 343 0.19 19.65 31.61
N ALA A 344 0.80 19.27 30.48
CA ALA A 344 1.77 20.09 29.76
C ALA A 344 1.04 21.09 28.85
N TYR A 345 0.18 21.92 29.43
CA TYR A 345 -0.81 22.74 28.72
C TYR A 345 -0.19 23.75 27.74
N GLU A 346 0.97 24.32 28.04
CA GLU A 346 1.68 25.19 27.08
C GLU A 346 2.06 24.45 25.80
N LYS A 347 2.50 23.19 25.92
CA LYS A 347 2.79 22.34 24.75
C LYS A 347 1.52 21.92 24.04
N ALA A 348 0.45 21.60 24.77
CA ALA A 348 -0.86 21.29 24.20
C ALA A 348 -1.39 22.44 23.33
N VAL A 349 -1.27 23.68 23.78
CA VAL A 349 -1.63 24.88 22.99
C VAL A 349 -0.81 25.00 21.70
N ASN A 350 0.48 24.67 21.73
CA ASN A 350 1.30 24.66 20.51
C ASN A 350 0.80 23.63 19.49
N VAL A 351 0.36 22.46 19.96
CA VAL A 351 -0.24 21.44 19.09
C VAL A 351 -1.59 21.90 18.53
N LEU A 352 -2.45 22.54 19.33
CA LEU A 352 -3.71 23.12 18.83
C LEU A 352 -3.47 24.16 17.73
N ASN A 353 -2.48 25.04 17.90
CA ASN A 353 -2.09 26.00 16.86
C ASN A 353 -1.66 25.29 15.57
N LYS A 354 -0.90 24.21 15.69
CA LYS A 354 -0.45 23.42 14.54
C LYS A 354 -1.62 22.74 13.85
N LEU A 355 -2.50 22.06 14.59
CA LEU A 355 -3.72 21.43 14.07
C LEU A 355 -4.61 22.44 13.34
N ARG A 356 -4.80 23.64 13.90
CA ARG A 356 -5.55 24.71 13.25
C ARG A 356 -4.89 25.19 11.97
N TYR A 357 -3.57 25.38 11.96
CA TYR A 357 -2.83 25.74 10.74
C TYR A 357 -3.04 24.70 9.62
N LEU A 358 -3.12 23.42 10.00
CA LEU A 358 -3.40 22.31 9.08
C LEU A 358 -4.90 22.16 8.73
N GLY A 359 -5.76 23.06 9.20
CA GLY A 359 -7.20 23.02 8.92
C GLY A 359 -7.96 21.88 9.61
N TYR A 360 -7.47 21.40 10.75
CA TYR A 360 -8.15 20.35 11.52
C TYR A 360 -9.54 20.79 12.00
N ASP A 361 -10.52 19.90 11.87
CA ASP A 361 -11.86 20.11 12.41
C ASP A 361 -11.91 19.68 13.88
N PHE A 362 -11.94 20.67 14.77
CA PHE A 362 -11.98 20.44 16.22
C PHE A 362 -13.34 19.96 16.74
N THR A 363 -14.39 19.92 15.91
CA THR A 363 -15.71 19.42 16.35
C THR A 363 -15.70 17.92 16.70
N GLN A 364 -14.70 17.18 16.22
CA GLN A 364 -14.54 15.74 16.46
C GLN A 364 -13.47 15.42 17.52
N LEU A 365 -12.91 16.44 18.18
CA LEU A 365 -11.83 16.23 19.14
C LEU A 365 -12.39 15.83 20.51
N GLU A 366 -12.37 14.53 20.79
CA GLU A 366 -12.71 13.95 22.09
C GLU A 366 -11.47 13.26 22.65
N LEU A 367 -10.84 13.83 23.68
CA LEU A 367 -9.64 13.29 24.33
C LEU A 367 -9.80 13.28 25.85
N ASP A 368 -9.24 12.27 26.51
CA ASP A 368 -9.17 12.23 27.97
C ASP A 368 -8.28 13.39 28.47
N GLY A 369 -8.70 14.05 29.56
CA GLY A 369 -8.04 15.23 30.10
C GLY A 369 -8.32 16.55 29.36
N PHE A 370 -9.11 16.50 28.26
CA PHE A 370 -9.46 17.71 27.52
C PHE A 370 -10.36 18.68 28.31
N PRO A 371 -11.38 18.22 29.09
CA PRO A 371 -12.17 19.12 29.92
C PRO A 371 -11.34 19.92 30.94
N GLU A 372 -10.39 19.26 31.60
CA GLU A 372 -9.45 19.87 32.54
C GLU A 372 -8.56 20.90 31.84
N PHE A 373 -8.06 20.57 30.64
CA PHE A 373 -7.30 21.49 29.82
C PHE A 373 -8.13 22.69 29.35
N MET A 374 -9.39 22.52 28.97
CA MET A 374 -10.27 23.64 28.59
C MET A 374 -10.48 24.64 29.74
N ALA A 375 -10.40 24.16 31.00
CA ALA A 375 -10.45 25.01 32.18
C ALA A 375 -9.11 25.68 32.54
N SER A 376 -8.01 25.29 31.87
CA SER A 376 -6.68 25.85 32.12
C SER A 376 -6.54 27.30 31.65
N LYS A 377 -5.63 28.05 32.29
CA LYS A 377 -5.33 29.44 31.89
C LYS A 377 -4.76 29.50 30.46
N GLU A 378 -4.02 28.48 30.05
CA GLU A 378 -3.38 28.37 28.73
C GLU A 378 -4.43 28.24 27.64
N TYR A 379 -5.40 27.33 27.81
CA TYR A 379 -6.48 27.17 26.84
C TYR A 379 -7.38 28.41 26.77
N LEU A 380 -7.77 28.98 27.92
CA LEU A 380 -8.61 30.18 27.94
C LEU A 380 -7.93 31.37 27.25
N ALA A 381 -6.61 31.54 27.44
CA ALA A 381 -5.84 32.56 26.74
C ALA A 381 -5.76 32.28 25.24
N TRP A 382 -5.61 31.01 24.85
CA TRP A 382 -5.62 30.59 23.45
C TRP A 382 -6.98 30.80 22.78
N ASP A 383 -8.08 30.37 23.39
CA ASP A 383 -9.44 30.52 22.84
C ASP A 383 -9.82 32.00 22.70
N LEU A 384 -9.44 32.86 23.65
CA LEU A 384 -9.71 34.31 23.58
C LEU A 384 -9.11 34.97 22.31
N VAL A 385 -7.97 34.49 21.83
CA VAL A 385 -7.31 35.02 20.62
C VAL A 385 -7.88 34.39 19.34
N ASN A 386 -8.51 33.24 19.46
CA ASN A 386 -8.82 32.36 18.33
C ASN A 386 -10.34 32.10 18.16
N SER A 387 -11.18 32.71 19.00
CA SER A 387 -12.64 32.56 19.05
C SER A 387 -13.36 33.01 17.78
N ASP A 388 -12.78 33.92 17.00
CA ASP A 388 -13.37 34.46 15.76
C ASP A 388 -13.34 33.47 14.57
N ALA A 389 -12.77 32.28 14.75
CA ALA A 389 -12.61 31.27 13.69
C ALA A 389 -13.40 29.98 13.92
N ARG A 390 -14.35 29.94 14.88
CA ARG A 390 -15.28 28.80 14.96
C ARG A 390 -16.14 28.79 13.69
N PRO A 391 -16.32 27.65 12.97
CA PRO A 391 -17.60 27.42 12.33
C PRO A 391 -18.63 27.58 13.45
N LYS A 392 -19.66 28.40 13.27
CA LYS A 392 -20.77 28.44 14.22
C LYS A 392 -21.23 26.99 14.40
N VAL A 393 -20.90 26.39 15.54
CA VAL A 393 -21.69 25.29 16.07
C VAL A 393 -23.04 25.95 16.30
N ILE A 394 -23.93 25.79 15.33
CA ILE A 394 -25.35 26.01 15.59
C ILE A 394 -25.62 25.02 16.71
N GLN A 395 -25.77 25.53 17.93
CA GLN A 395 -26.22 24.69 19.02
C GLN A 395 -27.52 24.06 18.51
N GLU A 396 -27.66 22.73 18.59
CA GLU A 396 -28.85 22.01 18.11
C GLU A 396 -30.17 22.57 18.69
N THR A 397 -30.08 23.37 19.77
CA THR A 397 -31.18 24.16 20.32
C THR A 397 -31.74 25.21 19.35
N ASP A 398 -30.91 25.90 18.57
CA ASP A 398 -31.38 26.96 17.66
C ASP A 398 -32.12 26.40 16.43
N LEU A 399 -31.77 25.19 15.98
CA LEU A 399 -32.47 24.50 14.88
C LEU A 399 -33.73 23.80 15.36
N LEU A 400 -33.75 23.25 16.58
CA LEU A 400 -34.97 22.65 17.14
C LEU A 400 -36.03 23.73 17.41
N ASP A 401 -35.65 24.89 17.93
CA ASP A 401 -36.59 25.98 18.20
C ASP A 401 -37.15 26.57 16.88
N GLN A 402 -36.32 26.70 15.84
CA GLN A 402 -36.80 27.08 14.50
C GLN A 402 -37.74 26.04 13.87
N PHE A 403 -37.46 24.74 14.02
CA PHE A 403 -38.33 23.68 13.50
C PHE A 403 -39.66 23.59 14.26
N VAL A 404 -39.66 23.84 15.57
CA VAL A 404 -40.87 23.85 16.40
C VAL A 404 -41.75 25.05 16.06
N ASP A 405 -41.15 26.21 15.81
CA ASP A 405 -41.89 27.41 15.41
C ASP A 405 -42.49 27.28 14.00
N GLU A 406 -41.72 26.78 13.02
CA GLU A 406 -42.25 26.52 11.67
C GLU A 406 -43.33 25.44 11.64
N ALA A 407 -43.19 24.38 12.45
CA ALA A 407 -44.20 23.32 12.57
C ALA A 407 -45.50 23.84 13.23
N ASN A 408 -45.40 24.73 14.21
CA ASN A 408 -46.56 25.36 14.84
C ASN A 408 -47.26 26.36 13.91
N GLU A 409 -46.51 27.10 13.10
CA GLU A 409 -47.08 28.05 12.13
C GLU A 409 -47.82 27.31 11.00
N LEU A 410 -47.26 26.21 10.48
CA LEU A 410 -47.90 25.33 9.50
C LEU A 410 -49.15 24.63 10.06
N ALA A 411 -49.12 24.22 11.33
CA ALA A 411 -50.29 23.62 11.98
C ALA A 411 -51.44 24.63 12.17
N GLN A 412 -51.14 25.90 12.45
CA GLN A 412 -52.15 26.97 12.54
C GLN A 412 -52.73 27.35 11.18
N GLN A 413 -51.92 27.35 10.11
CA GLN A 413 -52.41 27.59 8.74
C GLN A 413 -53.30 26.45 8.23
N ALA A 414 -53.09 25.21 8.68
CA ALA A 414 -53.93 24.07 8.32
C ALA A 414 -55.27 24.01 9.07
N LEU A 415 -55.44 24.82 10.12
CA LEU A 415 -56.66 24.91 10.95
C LEU A 415 -57.56 26.11 10.60
N GLN A 416 -57.15 26.96 9.64
CA GLN A 416 -57.96 28.01 9.02
C GLN A 416 -58.48 27.52 7.66
#